data_AF-A0A8J2PMV2-F1
#
_entry.id   AF-A0A8J2PMV2-F1
#
_cell.length_a   1.000
_cell.length_b   1.000
_cell.length_c   1.000
_cell.angle_alpha   90.00
_cell.angle_beta   90.00
_cell.angle_gamma   90.00
#
_symmetry.space_group_name_H-M   'P 1'
#
loop_
_entity.id
_entity.type
_entity.pdbx_description
1 polymer ?
#
loop_
_entity_poly.entity_id
_entity_poly.type
_entity_poly.pdbx_seq_one_letter_code
_entity_poly.pdbx_strand_id
1 'polypeptide(L)'
;MSEDIQLKDAFETFKIARRYSLQNLMDQAGELLARNFEVLSKQPNFRDIDEETLMYLLKRHDLLLPELKLFNIILRWASDSMEENSSYSDVLKNIIPLIRFPLMTAQEFATFVSSTQILPQKDVIDLFLYFNSDGTI
;
A
#
# COMPACT_ATOMS: atom_id res chain seq x y z
N MET A 1 -24.88 1.75 -2.40
CA MET A 1 -24.98 1.86 -3.88
C MET A 1 -24.39 3.17 -4.42
N SER A 2 -24.30 4.27 -3.65
CA SER A 2 -23.76 5.56 -4.13
C SER A 2 -22.23 5.68 -4.07
N GLU A 3 -21.54 5.01 -3.14
CA GLU A 3 -20.08 5.13 -2.99
C GLU A 3 -19.29 4.41 -4.09
N ASP A 4 -19.73 3.22 -4.53
CA ASP A 4 -19.02 2.44 -5.55
C ASP A 4 -18.95 3.16 -6.91
N ILE A 5 -20.00 3.90 -7.27
CA ILE A 5 -20.08 4.68 -8.51
C ILE A 5 -19.08 5.84 -8.46
N GLN A 6 -19.05 6.57 -7.34
CA GLN A 6 -18.10 7.68 -7.14
C GLN A 6 -16.65 7.23 -7.18
N LEU A 7 -16.35 6.05 -6.64
CA LEU A 7 -14.98 5.51 -6.59
C LEU A 7 -14.50 5.01 -7.95
N LYS A 8 -15.37 4.38 -8.73
CA LYS A 8 -15.07 4.01 -10.11
C LYS A 8 -14.81 5.25 -10.97
N ASP A 9 -15.65 6.28 -10.81
CA ASP A 9 -15.48 7.55 -11.51
C ASP A 9 -14.17 8.24 -11.10
N ALA A 10 -13.80 8.19 -9.82
CA ALA A 10 -12.53 8.71 -9.32
C ALA A 10 -11.32 7.97 -9.89
N PHE A 11 -11.37 6.65 -10.03
CA PHE A 11 -10.29 5.87 -10.63
C PHE A 11 -10.06 6.20 -12.09
N GLU A 12 -11.12 6.24 -12.90
CA GLU A 12 -11.02 6.59 -14.31
C GLU A 12 -10.56 8.04 -14.47
N THR A 13 -11.09 8.94 -13.63
CA THR A 13 -10.66 10.35 -13.59
C THR A 13 -9.17 10.45 -13.26
N PHE A 14 -8.66 9.70 -12.28
CA PHE A 14 -7.26 9.69 -11.92
C PHE A 14 -6.38 9.19 -13.07
N LYS A 15 -6.77 8.09 -13.74
CA LYS A 15 -6.04 7.55 -14.89
C LYS A 15 -5.97 8.55 -16.05
N ILE A 16 -7.09 9.22 -16.34
CA ILE A 16 -7.16 10.28 -17.36
C ILE A 16 -6.29 11.47 -16.93
N ALA A 17 -6.42 11.95 -15.70
CA ALA A 17 -5.65 13.07 -15.18
C ALA A 17 -4.15 12.81 -15.26
N ARG A 18 -3.69 11.62 -14.88
CA ARG A 18 -2.28 11.21 -15.01
C ARG A 18 -1.85 11.19 -16.47
N ARG A 19 -2.64 10.58 -17.37
CA ARG A 19 -2.33 10.47 -18.81
C ARG A 19 -2.17 11.84 -19.48
N TYR A 20 -2.95 12.84 -19.07
CA TYR A 20 -2.89 14.20 -19.60
C TYR A 20 -2.09 15.16 -18.69
N SER A 21 -1.42 14.65 -17.65
CA SER A 21 -0.62 15.44 -16.70
C SER A 21 -1.38 16.60 -16.03
N LEU A 22 -2.67 16.40 -15.75
CA LEU A 22 -3.55 17.36 -15.09
C LEU A 22 -3.38 17.28 -13.56
N GLN A 23 -2.36 17.94 -13.02
CA GLN A 23 -1.98 17.85 -11.60
C GLN A 23 -3.14 18.10 -10.63
N ASN A 24 -3.90 19.20 -10.81
CA ASN A 24 -5.02 19.53 -9.94
C ASN A 24 -6.08 18.42 -9.87
N LEU A 25 -6.38 17.80 -11.02
CA LEU A 25 -7.38 16.73 -11.09
C LEU A 25 -6.83 15.42 -10.54
N MET A 26 -5.53 15.15 -10.75
CA MET A 26 -4.84 14.01 -10.18
C MET A 26 -4.82 14.09 -8.65
N ASP A 27 -4.60 15.27 -8.08
CA ASP A 27 -4.60 15.49 -6.64
C ASP A 27 -5.99 15.34 -6.02
N GLN A 28 -7.02 15.90 -6.65
CA GLN A 28 -8.42 15.77 -6.19
C GLN A 28 -8.92 14.33 -6.28
N ALA A 29 -8.68 13.65 -7.40
CA ALA A 29 -9.05 12.25 -7.55
C ALA A 29 -8.22 11.38 -6.59
N GLY A 30 -6.93 11.67 -6.44
CA GLY A 30 -6.03 10.99 -5.51
C GLY A 30 -6.46 11.10 -4.05
N GLU A 31 -6.94 12.28 -3.63
CA GLU A 31 -7.49 12.50 -2.29
C GLU A 31 -8.73 11.63 -2.04
N LEU A 32 -9.66 11.61 -2.99
CA LEU A 32 -10.85 10.77 -2.90
C LEU A 32 -10.49 9.28 -2.82
N LEU A 33 -9.51 8.85 -3.62
CA LEU A 33 -9.05 7.46 -3.61
C LEU A 33 -8.35 7.11 -2.29
N ALA A 34 -7.47 7.98 -1.78
CA ALA A 34 -6.75 7.75 -0.52
C ALA A 34 -7.70 7.67 0.69
N ARG A 35 -8.68 8.58 0.79
CA ARG A 35 -9.69 8.59 1.85
C ARG A 35 -10.55 7.31 1.86
N ASN A 36 -10.76 6.71 0.70
CA ASN A 36 -11.57 5.51 0.54
C ASN A 36 -10.73 4.25 0.30
N PHE A 37 -9.42 4.29 0.52
CA PHE A 37 -8.51 3.22 0.15
C PHE A 37 -8.89 1.86 0.76
N GLU A 38 -9.41 1.85 2.00
CA GLU A 38 -9.90 0.62 2.63
C GLU A 38 -11.07 0.00 1.85
N VAL A 39 -12.00 0.83 1.37
CA VAL A 39 -13.15 0.39 0.57
C VAL A 39 -12.67 -0.07 -0.79
N LEU A 40 -11.79 0.71 -1.43
CA LEU A 40 -11.20 0.37 -2.73
C LEU A 40 -10.50 -0.98 -2.69
N SER A 41 -9.76 -1.26 -1.62
CA SER A 41 -9.09 -2.54 -1.46
C SER A 41 -10.06 -3.72 -1.49
N LYS A 42 -11.32 -3.57 -1.08
CA LYS A 42 -12.29 -4.68 -1.05
C LYS A 42 -12.95 -4.93 -2.42
N GLN A 43 -12.76 -4.01 -3.37
CA GLN A 43 -13.39 -4.09 -4.68
C GLN A 43 -12.60 -5.03 -5.62
N PRO A 44 -13.28 -5.75 -6.52
CA PRO A 44 -12.65 -6.70 -7.44
C PRO A 44 -11.74 -6.03 -8.47
N ASN A 45 -11.93 -4.73 -8.75
CA ASN A 45 -11.10 -3.95 -9.66
C ASN A 45 -9.81 -3.42 -9.01
N PHE A 46 -9.59 -3.63 -7.70
CA PHE A 46 -8.39 -3.17 -7.02
C PHE A 46 -7.10 -3.76 -7.61
N ARG A 47 -7.17 -5.00 -8.11
CA ARG A 47 -6.06 -5.66 -8.81
C ARG A 47 -5.64 -4.98 -10.11
N ASP A 48 -6.52 -4.18 -10.72
CA ASP A 48 -6.24 -3.49 -11.99
C ASP A 48 -5.45 -2.19 -11.79
N ILE A 49 -5.15 -1.83 -10.53
CA ILE A 49 -4.32 -0.69 -10.17
C ILE A 49 -2.87 -1.01 -10.49
N ASP A 50 -2.22 -0.17 -11.30
CA ASP A 50 -0.80 -0.27 -11.57
C ASP A 50 0.08 0.18 -10.38
N GLU A 51 1.31 -0.32 -10.36
CA GLU A 51 2.31 -0.05 -9.32
C GLU A 51 2.49 1.46 -9.06
N GLU A 52 2.56 2.28 -10.11
CA GLU A 52 2.75 3.73 -9.98
C GLU A 52 1.59 4.41 -9.26
N THR A 53 0.36 4.04 -9.58
CA THR A 53 -0.84 4.56 -8.92
C THR A 53 -0.85 4.17 -7.45
N LEU A 54 -0.50 2.92 -7.14
CA LEU A 54 -0.41 2.43 -5.77
C LEU A 54 0.67 3.19 -4.99
N MET A 55 1.86 3.36 -5.56
CA MET A 55 2.94 4.15 -4.99
C MET A 55 2.54 5.61 -4.77
N TYR A 56 1.80 6.21 -5.71
CA TYR A 56 1.28 7.58 -5.55
C TYR A 56 0.38 7.67 -4.32
N LEU A 57 -0.58 6.75 -4.16
CA LEU A 57 -1.50 6.72 -3.02
C LEU A 57 -0.76 6.51 -1.69
N LEU A 58 0.20 5.58 -1.65
CA LEU A 58 1.00 5.26 -0.45
C LEU A 58 1.87 6.42 0.04
N LYS A 59 2.30 7.29 -0.87
CA LYS A 59 3.11 8.47 -0.53
C LYS A 59 2.27 9.62 0.04
N ARG A 60 0.95 9.57 -0.09
CA ARG A 60 0.10 10.66 0.40
C ARG A 60 -0.02 10.63 1.91
N HIS A 61 -0.05 11.83 2.49
CA HIS A 61 -0.19 12.02 3.93
C HIS A 61 -1.63 11.84 4.43
N ASP A 62 -2.62 11.89 3.52
CA ASP A 62 -4.04 11.75 3.82
C ASP A 62 -4.54 10.28 3.72
N LEU A 63 -3.63 9.33 3.49
CA LEU A 63 -3.91 7.90 3.57
C LEU A 63 -3.96 7.47 5.04
N LEU A 64 -5.14 7.53 5.64
CA LEU A 64 -5.37 7.22 7.05
C LEU A 64 -5.67 5.72 7.24
N LEU A 65 -4.63 4.88 7.13
CA LEU A 65 -4.75 3.44 7.39
C LEU A 65 -3.64 2.94 8.31
N PRO A 66 -3.95 2.05 9.28
CA PRO A 66 -2.93 1.35 10.05
C PRO A 66 -1.95 0.62 9.12
N GLU A 67 -0.65 0.76 9.37
CA GLU A 67 0.39 0.21 8.50
C GLU A 67 0.26 -1.33 8.35
N LEU A 68 -0.19 -2.05 9.38
CA LEU A 68 -0.48 -3.49 9.26
C LEU A 68 -1.57 -3.78 8.23
N LYS A 69 -2.68 -3.03 8.27
CA LYS A 69 -3.77 -3.19 7.29
C LYS A 69 -3.26 -2.86 5.90
N LEU A 70 -2.46 -1.79 5.78
CA LEU A 70 -1.86 -1.39 4.53
C LEU A 70 -0.98 -2.50 3.96
N PHE A 71 -0.08 -3.06 4.77
CA PHE A 71 0.77 -4.19 4.39
C PHE A 71 -0.04 -5.38 3.88
N ASN A 72 -1.11 -5.78 4.58
CA ASN A 72 -1.96 -6.89 4.15
C ASN A 72 -2.68 -6.61 2.81
N ILE A 73 -3.14 -5.38 2.58
CA ILE A 73 -3.76 -4.97 1.32
C ILE A 73 -2.75 -5.05 0.17
N ILE A 74 -1.53 -4.55 0.41
CA ILE A 74 -0.43 -4.57 -0.56
C ILE A 74 0.00 -6.00 -0.87
N LEU A 75 0.08 -6.87 0.15
CA LEU A 75 0.42 -8.27 -0.02
C LEU A 75 -0.60 -8.98 -0.91
N ARG A 76 -1.90 -8.75 -0.68
CA ARG A 76 -2.96 -9.31 -1.52
C ARG A 76 -2.89 -8.77 -2.95
N TRP A 77 -2.69 -7.45 -3.12
CA TRP A 77 -2.51 -6.86 -4.45
C TRP A 77 -1.35 -7.51 -5.20
N ALA A 78 -0.20 -7.70 -4.56
CA ALA A 78 0.93 -8.37 -5.18
C ALA A 78 0.63 -9.83 -5.53
N SER A 79 -0.08 -10.55 -4.67
CA SER A 79 -0.52 -11.93 -4.95
C SER A 79 -1.43 -12.01 -6.18
N ASP A 80 -2.26 -10.98 -6.42
CA ASP A 80 -3.19 -10.93 -7.54
C ASP A 80 -2.53 -10.38 -8.82
N SER A 81 -1.48 -9.55 -8.70
CA SER A 81 -0.79 -8.89 -9.81
C SER A 81 0.45 -9.64 -10.31
N MET A 82 0.98 -10.58 -9.52
CA MET A 82 2.19 -11.33 -9.88
C MET A 82 1.93 -12.38 -10.94
N GLU A 83 2.89 -12.57 -11.86
CA GLU A 83 2.91 -13.72 -12.74
C GLU A 83 3.45 -14.97 -12.00
N GLU A 84 3.14 -16.17 -12.48
CA GLU A 84 3.45 -17.46 -11.82
C GLU A 84 4.93 -17.65 -11.42
N ASN A 85 5.87 -16.92 -12.05
CA ASN A 85 7.30 -17.00 -11.78
C ASN A 85 7.90 -15.76 -11.08
N SER A 86 7.07 -14.81 -10.66
CA SER A 86 7.53 -13.58 -10.00
C SER A 86 7.60 -13.76 -8.49
N SER A 87 8.64 -13.22 -7.86
CA SER A 87 8.74 -13.19 -6.40
C SER A 87 8.05 -11.95 -5.82
N TYR A 88 7.52 -12.05 -4.59
CA TYR A 88 6.99 -10.87 -3.88
C TYR A 88 8.04 -9.78 -3.75
N SER A 89 9.31 -10.14 -3.55
CA SER A 89 10.41 -9.19 -3.44
C SER A 89 10.58 -8.37 -4.73
N ASP A 90 10.38 -8.96 -5.91
CA ASP A 90 10.52 -8.25 -7.18
C ASP A 90 9.36 -7.30 -7.45
N VAL A 91 8.14 -7.76 -7.18
CA VAL A 91 6.90 -6.98 -7.41
C VAL A 91 6.78 -5.84 -6.42
N LEU A 92 7.20 -6.06 -5.17
CA LEU A 92 7.02 -5.10 -4.09
C LEU A 92 8.25 -4.24 -3.79
N LYS A 93 9.35 -4.39 -4.53
CA LYS A 93 10.62 -3.69 -4.28
C LYS A 93 10.49 -2.18 -4.12
N ASN A 94 9.61 -1.53 -4.90
CA ASN A 94 9.44 -0.07 -4.87
C ASN A 94 8.32 0.36 -3.90
N ILE A 95 7.45 -0.57 -3.50
CA ILE A 95 6.30 -0.33 -2.65
C ILE A 95 6.66 -0.53 -1.17
N ILE A 96 7.42 -1.56 -0.85
CA ILE A 96 7.79 -1.94 0.53
C ILE A 96 8.49 -0.81 1.30
N PRO A 97 9.42 -0.04 0.70
CA PRO A 97 10.03 1.11 1.37
C PRO A 97 9.05 2.24 1.73
N LEU A 98 7.83 2.24 1.19
CA LEU A 98 6.79 3.22 1.50
C LEU A 98 5.96 2.85 2.74
N ILE A 99 6.03 1.59 3.18
CA ILE A 99 5.33 1.11 4.37
C ILE A 99 6.17 1.43 5.61
N ARG A 100 5.57 2.08 6.60
CA ARG A 100 6.27 2.49 7.82
C ARG A 100 6.17 1.41 8.88
N PHE A 101 6.92 0.32 8.70
CA PHE A 101 6.94 -0.82 9.62
C PHE A 101 7.10 -0.46 11.11
N PRO A 102 7.91 0.56 11.52
CA PRO A 102 7.99 0.99 12.92
C PRO A 102 6.67 1.42 13.56
N LEU A 103 5.65 1.79 12.78
CA LEU A 103 4.32 2.15 13.30
C LEU A 103 3.40 0.92 13.52
N MET A 104 3.86 -0.28 13.17
CA MET A 104 3.22 -1.53 13.58
C MET A 104 3.68 -1.90 15.00
N THR A 105 2.92 -2.75 15.70
CA THR A 105 3.43 -3.36 16.94
C THR A 105 4.45 -4.45 16.64
N ALA A 106 5.36 -4.71 17.59
CA ALA A 106 6.34 -5.79 17.48
C ALA A 106 5.69 -7.16 17.25
N GLN A 107 4.54 -7.41 17.90
CA GLN A 107 3.78 -8.65 17.74
C GLN A 107 3.19 -8.78 16.34
N GLU A 108 2.60 -7.71 15.81
CA GLU A 108 2.05 -7.71 14.45
C GLU A 108 3.15 -7.94 13.42
N PHE A 109 4.28 -7.24 13.54
CA PHE A 109 5.43 -7.42 12.66
C PHE A 109 5.96 -8.87 12.69
N ALA A 110 6.16 -9.42 13.88
CA ALA A 110 6.63 -10.79 14.04
C ALA A 110 5.65 -11.82 13.46
N THR A 111 4.34 -11.59 13.60
CA THR A 111 3.31 -12.54 13.15
C THR A 111 3.07 -12.47 11.63
N PHE A 112 2.97 -11.27 11.07
CA PHE A 112 2.45 -11.06 9.71
C PHE A 112 3.52 -10.69 8.68
N VAL A 113 4.62 -10.05 9.10
CA VAL A 113 5.65 -9.57 8.15
C VAL A 113 6.84 -10.52 8.09
N SER A 114 7.33 -10.99 9.24
CA SER A 114 8.55 -11.81 9.31
C SER A 114 8.49 -13.12 8.51
N SER A 115 7.29 -13.72 8.40
CA SER A 115 7.05 -14.99 7.70
C SER A 115 6.99 -14.86 6.19
N THR A 116 6.81 -13.65 5.66
CA THR A 116 6.58 -13.40 4.23
C THR A 116 7.85 -13.39 3.38
N GLN A 117 9.03 -13.29 4.00
CA GLN A 117 10.33 -13.18 3.32
C GLN A 117 10.42 -12.00 2.32
N ILE A 118 9.56 -10.98 2.45
CA ILE A 118 9.56 -9.81 1.56
C ILE A 118 10.68 -8.83 1.95
N LEU A 119 10.97 -8.73 3.25
CA LEU A 119 12.04 -7.87 3.75
C LEU A 119 13.38 -8.62 3.74
N PRO A 120 14.47 -7.96 3.32
CA PRO A 120 15.82 -8.46 3.54
C PRO A 120 16.08 -8.77 5.02
N GLN A 121 16.88 -9.81 5.29
CA GLN A 121 17.18 -10.22 6.66
C GLN A 121 17.75 -9.09 7.52
N LYS A 122 18.55 -8.19 6.92
CA LYS A 122 19.08 -7.01 7.59
C LYS A 122 17.97 -6.09 8.10
N ASP A 123 16.98 -5.78 7.27
CA ASP A 123 15.88 -4.88 7.62
C ASP A 123 14.99 -5.50 8.72
N VAL A 124 14.81 -6.82 8.69
CA VAL A 124 14.11 -7.54 9.77
C VAL A 124 14.85 -7.41 11.10
N ILE A 125 16.19 -7.53 11.10
CA ILE A 125 17.00 -7.37 12.31
C ILE A 125 16.94 -5.93 12.82
N ASP A 126 17.07 -4.94 11.93
CA ASP A 126 17.04 -3.52 12.30
C ASP A 126 15.68 -3.15 12.92
N LEU A 127 14.57 -3.62 12.34
CA LEU A 127 13.23 -3.43 12.90
C LEU A 127 13.04 -4.15 14.23
N PHE A 128 13.57 -5.38 14.36
CA PHE A 128 13.53 -6.09 15.64
C PHE A 128 14.27 -5.32 16.73
N LEU A 129 15.47 -4.79 16.45
CA LEU A 129 16.22 -3.98 17.40
C LEU A 129 15.44 -2.71 17.77
N TYR A 130 14.85 -2.02 16.79
CA TYR A 130 14.00 -0.84 17.01
C TYR A 130 12.86 -1.13 18.01
N PHE A 131 12.12 -2.22 17.82
CA PHE A 131 11.02 -2.60 18.71
C PHE A 131 11.45 -2.96 20.13
N ASN A 132 12.69 -3.44 20.31
CA ASN A 132 13.24 -3.77 21.62
C ASN A 132 13.95 -2.58 22.28
N SER A 133 14.38 -1.58 21.53
CA SER A 133 14.99 -0.35 22.08
C SER A 133 13.95 0.63 22.63
N ASP A 134 12.73 0.66 22.09
CA ASP A 134 11.62 1.51 22.58
C ASP A 134 10.98 0.97 23.89
N GLY A 135 11.54 -0.08 24.49
CA GLY A 135 11.15 -0.62 25.80
C GLY A 135 11.85 0.03 27.00
N THR A 136 12.69 1.06 26.82
CA THR A 136 13.36 1.74 27.94
C THR A 136 13.72 3.19 27.63
N ILE A 137 12.81 4.13 27.90
CA ILE A 137 13.14 5.49 28.35
C ILE A 137 12.15 5.89 29.45
#